data_AF-A0A7S3ZL29-F1
#
_entry.id   AF-A0A7S3ZL29-F1
#
_cell.length_a   1.000
_cell.length_b   1.000
_cell.length_c   1.000
_cell.angle_alpha   90.00
_cell.angle_beta   90.00
_cell.angle_gamma   90.00
#
_symmetry.space_group_name_H-M   'P 1'
#
loop_
_entity.id
_entity.type
_entity.pdbx_description
1 polymer ?
#
loop_
_entity_poly.entity_id
_entity_poly.type
_entity_poly.pdbx_seq_one_letter_code
_entity_poly.pdbx_strand_id
1 'polypeptide(L)'
;MATQNVEKTSLPIFPFTAIVGQEEMKLALELNVIDPKIGGVIIMGDRGTGKSTTIRAIADLLPEIAIVRDDAFNSHPTNPELMSSEILTQFQNNGTIETELIKIPMVDLPLGATEDRVCGTIDIEKALTEGVKAFEPGLLAKANRGILYVDEVNLL
;
A
#
# COMPACT_ATOMS: atom_id res chain seq x y z
N MET A 1 -30.30 16.64 -3.14
CA MET A 1 -29.49 16.65 -1.91
C MET A 1 -29.85 15.43 -1.08
N ALA A 2 -29.03 14.39 -1.15
CA ALA A 2 -28.88 13.30 -0.17
C ALA A 2 -27.92 12.28 -0.79
N THR A 3 -26.63 12.61 -0.86
CA THR A 3 -25.58 11.61 -1.05
C THR A 3 -25.54 10.77 0.21
N GLN A 4 -26.13 9.57 0.13
CA GLN A 4 -26.04 8.57 1.18
C GLN A 4 -24.56 8.20 1.34
N ASN A 5 -23.99 8.55 2.50
CA ASN A 5 -22.73 7.99 2.97
C ASN A 5 -22.93 6.48 3.10
N VAL A 6 -22.45 5.73 2.12
CA VAL A 6 -22.28 4.29 2.24
C VAL A 6 -21.13 4.09 3.22
N GLU A 7 -21.45 3.96 4.51
CA GLU A 7 -20.50 3.41 5.49
C GLU A 7 -20.04 2.06 4.94
N LYS A 8 -18.79 2.01 4.46
CA LYS A 8 -18.15 0.75 4.08
C LYS A 8 -18.15 -0.13 5.33
N THR A 9 -19.10 -1.06 5.39
CA THR A 9 -19.09 -2.12 6.39
C THR A 9 -17.86 -2.97 6.09
N SER A 10 -16.74 -2.70 6.77
CA SER A 10 -15.56 -3.54 6.71
C SER A 10 -15.96 -4.88 7.34
N LEU A 11 -16.02 -5.92 6.52
CA LEU A 11 -16.15 -7.28 7.04
C LEU A 11 -14.99 -7.50 8.03
N PRO A 12 -15.26 -8.04 9.23
CA PRO A 12 -14.22 -8.25 10.22
C PRO A 12 -13.13 -9.16 9.65
N ILE A 13 -11.88 -8.71 9.74
CA ILE A 13 -10.71 -9.46 9.29
C ILE A 13 -10.48 -10.62 10.25
N PHE A 14 -10.13 -11.80 9.71
CA PHE A 14 -9.86 -12.97 10.53
C PHE A 14 -8.56 -12.76 11.33
N PRO A 15 -8.54 -12.99 12.65
CA PRO A 15 -7.38 -12.66 13.48
C PRO A 15 -6.16 -13.54 13.17
N PHE A 16 -4.98 -12.91 13.05
CA PHE A 16 -3.73 -13.58 12.67
C PHE A 16 -3.36 -14.75 13.60
N THR A 17 -3.59 -14.57 14.90
CA THR A 17 -3.31 -15.57 15.93
C THR A 17 -4.25 -16.77 15.90
N ALA A 18 -5.44 -16.66 15.29
CA ALA A 18 -6.40 -17.76 15.17
C ALA A 18 -6.18 -18.62 13.91
N ILE A 19 -5.25 -18.24 13.04
CA ILE A 19 -4.94 -19.01 11.83
C ILE A 19 -4.23 -20.28 12.24
N VAL A 20 -4.79 -21.43 11.85
CA VAL A 20 -4.25 -22.74 12.23
C VAL A 20 -3.10 -23.13 11.29
N GLY A 21 -1.96 -23.51 11.86
CA GLY A 21 -0.77 -23.91 11.11
C GLY A 21 -0.11 -22.74 10.37
N GLN A 22 0.49 -23.03 9.22
CA GLN A 22 1.25 -22.07 8.40
C GLN A 22 2.41 -21.40 9.15
N GLU A 23 3.06 -22.11 10.07
CA GLU A 23 4.07 -21.54 10.97
C GLU A 23 5.25 -20.89 10.21
N GLU A 24 5.72 -21.52 9.13
CA GLU A 24 6.78 -20.95 8.27
C GLU A 24 6.33 -19.65 7.58
N MET A 25 5.09 -19.61 7.09
CA MET A 25 4.55 -18.42 6.43
C MET A 25 4.35 -17.28 7.44
N LYS A 26 3.81 -17.56 8.62
CA LYS A 26 3.64 -16.57 9.69
C LYS A 26 4.98 -15.99 10.09
N LEU A 27 5.97 -16.85 10.36
CA LEU A 27 7.32 -16.43 10.71
C LEU A 27 7.96 -15.56 9.60
N ALA A 28 7.83 -15.97 8.34
CA ALA A 28 8.38 -15.20 7.22
C ALA A 28 7.74 -13.79 7.13
N LEU A 29 6.42 -13.69 7.33
CA LEU A 29 5.72 -12.42 7.33
C LEU A 29 6.10 -11.55 8.55
N GLU A 30 6.20 -12.12 9.74
CA GLU A 30 6.66 -11.42 10.94
C GLU A 30 8.08 -10.85 10.77
N LEU A 31 9.00 -11.65 10.24
CA LEU A 31 10.36 -11.21 9.96
C LEU A 31 10.39 -10.09 8.92
N ASN A 32 9.59 -10.20 7.86
CA ASN A 32 9.53 -9.18 6.81
C ASN A 32 8.92 -7.85 7.31
N VAL A 33 7.95 -7.91 8.21
CA VAL A 33 7.39 -6.72 8.87
C VAL A 33 8.45 -6.02 9.73
N ILE A 34 9.30 -6.78 10.43
CA ILE A 34 10.36 -6.23 11.28
C ILE A 34 11.48 -5.63 10.42
N ASP A 35 11.95 -6.36 9.41
CA ASP A 35 13.00 -5.89 8.50
C ASP A 35 12.63 -6.19 7.03
N PRO A 36 12.08 -5.19 6.31
CA PRO A 36 11.77 -5.32 4.90
C PRO A 36 13.00 -5.58 4.00
N LYS A 37 14.22 -5.33 4.49
CA LYS A 37 15.47 -5.57 3.72
C LYS A 37 15.76 -7.05 3.52
N ILE A 38 15.10 -7.93 4.26
CA ILE A 38 15.14 -9.39 4.02
C ILE A 38 14.67 -9.73 2.59
N GLY A 39 13.84 -8.86 1.99
CA GLY A 39 13.32 -9.03 0.64
C GLY A 39 11.89 -9.56 0.63
N GLY A 40 11.37 -9.85 -0.57
CA GLY A 40 10.00 -10.33 -0.74
C GLY A 40 9.78 -11.75 -0.20
N VAL A 41 8.58 -12.03 0.29
CA VAL A 41 8.18 -13.37 0.75
C VAL A 41 7.42 -14.08 -0.37
N ILE A 42 7.94 -15.23 -0.83
CA ILE A 42 7.25 -16.10 -1.78
C ILE A 42 6.51 -17.19 -1.01
N ILE A 43 5.19 -17.27 -1.21
CA ILE A 43 4.33 -18.21 -0.50
C ILE A 43 3.77 -19.21 -1.50
N MET A 44 4.15 -20.48 -1.34
CA MET A 44 3.68 -21.58 -2.18
C MET A 44 2.52 -22.33 -1.51
N GLY A 45 1.59 -22.82 -2.32
CA GLY A 45 0.55 -23.75 -1.88
C GLY A 45 -0.68 -23.71 -2.76
N ASP A 46 -1.61 -24.64 -2.55
CA ASP A 46 -2.83 -24.76 -3.35
C ASP A 46 -3.86 -23.65 -3.08
N ARG A 47 -4.80 -23.46 -4.01
CA ARG A 47 -5.93 -22.55 -3.81
C ARG A 47 -6.76 -23.03 -2.61
N GLY A 48 -7.25 -22.08 -1.81
CA GLY A 48 -8.07 -22.39 -0.63
C GLY A 48 -7.29 -22.72 0.65
N THR A 49 -5.95 -22.64 0.63
CA THR A 49 -5.10 -22.83 1.82
C THR A 49 -5.09 -21.64 2.78
N GLY A 50 -5.79 -20.54 2.46
CA GLY A 50 -5.90 -19.37 3.36
C GLY A 50 -4.72 -18.38 3.30
N LYS A 51 -3.84 -18.47 2.29
CA LYS A 51 -2.69 -17.54 2.13
C LYS A 51 -3.09 -16.06 2.21
N SER A 52 -4.07 -15.66 1.40
CA SER A 52 -4.52 -14.27 1.37
C SER A 52 -5.32 -13.87 2.63
N THR A 53 -5.85 -14.83 3.39
CA THR A 53 -6.43 -14.59 4.72
C THR A 53 -5.34 -14.21 5.71
N THR A 54 -4.23 -14.95 5.74
CA THR A 54 -3.09 -14.69 6.62
C THR A 54 -2.42 -13.34 6.35
N ILE A 55 -2.30 -12.95 5.08
CA ILE A 55 -1.72 -11.66 4.69
C ILE A 55 -2.64 -10.49 5.09
N ARG A 56 -3.97 -10.63 4.92
CA ARG A 56 -4.92 -9.62 5.42
C ARG A 56 -4.90 -9.52 6.95
N ALA A 57 -4.78 -10.66 7.62
CA ALA A 57 -4.74 -10.73 9.07
C ALA A 57 -3.50 -10.04 9.66
N ILE A 58 -2.32 -10.22 9.05
CA ILE A 58 -1.12 -9.50 9.51
C ILE A 58 -1.23 -8.01 9.21
N ALA A 59 -1.71 -7.61 8.02
CA ALA A 59 -1.87 -6.20 7.66
C ALA A 59 -2.78 -5.44 8.66
N ASP A 60 -3.85 -6.08 9.12
CA ASP A 60 -4.78 -5.49 10.09
C ASP A 60 -4.21 -5.38 11.51
N LEU A 61 -3.34 -6.32 11.88
CA LEU A 61 -2.65 -6.34 13.18
C LEU A 61 -1.65 -5.19 13.32
N LEU A 62 -1.09 -4.71 12.21
CA LEU A 62 -0.08 -3.67 12.23
C LEU A 62 -0.63 -2.31 12.71
N PRO A 63 0.20 -1.51 13.38
CA PRO A 63 -0.21 -0.20 13.85
C PRO A 63 -0.53 0.73 12.69
N GLU A 64 -1.37 1.72 12.96
CA GLU A 64 -1.60 2.81 12.01
C GLU A 64 -0.30 3.60 11.78
N ILE A 65 -0.15 4.09 10.56
CA ILE A 65 0.99 4.89 10.14
C ILE A 65 0.57 6.34 9.96
N ALA A 66 1.44 7.27 10.37
CA ALA A 66 1.26 8.67 10.07
C ALA A 66 1.69 8.94 8.62
N ILE A 67 0.81 9.60 7.88
CA ILE A 67 1.02 10.02 6.50
C ILE A 67 0.74 11.51 6.34
N VAL A 68 1.29 12.11 5.30
CA VAL A 68 0.87 13.44 4.84
C VAL A 68 -0.47 13.34 4.14
N ARG A 69 -1.41 14.19 4.52
CA ARG A 69 -2.76 14.23 3.94
C ARG A 69 -2.70 14.60 2.46
N ASP A 70 -3.55 13.97 1.67
CA ASP A 70 -3.67 14.18 0.21
C ASP A 70 -2.40 13.88 -0.62
N ASP A 71 -1.39 13.23 -0.03
CA ASP A 71 -0.21 12.75 -0.74
C ASP A 71 -0.45 11.37 -1.37
N ALA A 72 -0.09 11.24 -2.65
CA ALA A 72 -0.27 10.00 -3.40
C ALA A 72 0.64 8.85 -2.96
N PHE A 73 1.73 9.15 -2.25
CA PHE A 73 2.79 8.22 -1.90
C PHE A 73 2.84 7.89 -0.41
N ASN A 74 1.84 8.28 0.39
CA ASN A 74 1.81 8.04 1.85
C ASN A 74 3.08 8.57 2.56
N SER A 75 3.59 9.72 2.12
CA SER A 75 4.84 10.31 2.61
C SER A 75 4.90 10.40 4.13
N HIS A 76 6.08 10.14 4.71
CA HIS A 76 6.27 10.27 6.15
C HIS A 76 6.27 11.75 6.54
N PRO A 77 5.55 12.18 7.59
CA PRO A 77 5.47 13.60 7.95
C PRO A 77 6.77 14.19 8.50
N THR A 78 7.65 13.35 9.03
CA THR A 78 8.90 13.79 9.69
C THR A 78 10.19 13.14 9.18
N ASN A 79 10.12 12.14 8.28
CA ASN A 79 11.31 11.44 7.79
C ASN A 79 11.57 11.84 6.33
N PRO A 80 12.60 12.65 6.05
CA PRO A 80 12.92 13.13 4.70
C PRO A 80 13.18 12.02 3.68
N GLU A 81 13.72 10.86 4.09
CA GLU A 81 14.00 9.74 3.16
C GLU A 81 12.72 9.06 2.66
N LEU A 82 11.60 9.29 3.33
CA LEU A 82 10.30 8.70 3.03
C LEU A 82 9.29 9.76 2.57
N MET A 83 9.76 10.92 2.11
CA MET A 83 8.92 11.99 1.56
C MET A 83 9.00 12.03 0.03
N SER A 84 7.88 12.34 -0.61
CA SER A 84 7.86 12.76 -2.01
C SER A 84 8.60 14.08 -2.20
N SER A 85 8.98 14.41 -3.44
CA SER A 85 9.78 15.60 -3.74
C SER A 85 9.03 16.89 -3.37
N GLU A 86 7.71 16.89 -3.57
CA GLU A 86 6.80 17.98 -3.25
C GLU A 86 6.76 18.22 -1.73
N ILE A 87 6.54 17.14 -0.96
CA ILE A 87 6.46 17.21 0.50
C ILE A 87 7.82 17.55 1.12
N LEU A 88 8.91 17.00 0.59
CA LEU A 88 10.26 17.34 1.06
C LEU A 88 10.55 18.84 0.90
N THR A 89 10.17 19.43 -0.23
CA THR A 89 10.33 20.86 -0.47
C THR A 89 9.50 21.69 0.50
N GLN A 90 8.26 21.27 0.78
CA GLN A 90 7.41 21.94 1.79
C GLN A 90 8.01 21.82 3.19
N PHE A 91 8.50 20.65 3.57
CA PHE A 91 9.15 20.41 4.86
C PHE A 91 10.38 21.29 5.06
N GLN A 92 11.24 21.40 4.04
CA GLN A 92 12.43 22.26 4.08
C GLN A 92 12.11 23.76 4.17
N ASN A 93 10.96 24.17 3.62
CA ASN A 93 10.49 25.55 3.69
C ASN A 93 9.68 25.87 4.97
N ASN A 94 9.70 24.97 5.97
CA ASN A 94 8.87 25.05 7.17
C ASN A 94 7.37 25.23 6.85
N GLY A 95 6.90 24.62 5.76
CA GLY A 95 5.50 24.58 5.40
C GLY A 95 4.66 23.81 6.42
N THR A 96 3.37 24.14 6.50
CA THR A 96 2.43 23.39 7.34
C THR A 96 2.06 22.10 6.62
N ILE A 97 2.39 20.95 7.22
CA ILE A 97 2.06 19.63 6.69
C ILE A 97 0.90 19.08 7.52
N GLU A 98 -0.25 18.91 6.90
CA GLU A 98 -1.37 18.20 7.52
C GLU A 98 -1.09 16.69 7.52
N THR A 99 -1.36 16.05 8.65
CA THR A 99 -1.07 14.62 8.84
C THR A 99 -2.33 13.85 9.18
N GLU A 100 -2.42 12.63 8.71
CA GLU A 100 -3.49 11.69 9.02
C GLU A 100 -2.91 10.35 9.48
N LEU A 101 -3.62 9.65 10.37
CA LEU A 101 -3.31 8.27 10.73
C LEU A 101 -4.17 7.34 9.89
N ILE A 102 -3.52 6.44 9.17
CA ILE A 102 -4.21 5.42 8.37
C ILE A 102 -3.72 4.03 8.74
N LYS A 103 -4.58 3.03 8.54
CA LYS A 103 -4.17 1.62 8.56
C LYS A 103 -3.15 1.36 7.45
N ILE A 104 -2.28 0.37 7.67
CA ILE A 104 -1.27 -0.01 6.69
C ILE A 104 -1.95 -0.39 5.37
N PRO A 105 -1.60 0.25 4.24
CA PRO A 105 -2.24 -0.04 2.97
C PRO A 105 -1.86 -1.45 2.52
N MET A 106 -2.86 -2.28 2.29
CA MET A 106 -2.70 -3.57 1.63
C MET A 106 -3.27 -3.46 0.22
N VAL A 107 -2.40 -3.60 -0.79
CA VAL A 107 -2.75 -3.46 -2.21
C VAL A 107 -2.59 -4.82 -2.89
N ASP A 108 -3.69 -5.30 -3.48
CA ASP A 108 -3.68 -6.52 -4.29
C ASP A 108 -3.30 -6.16 -5.74
N LEU A 109 -2.28 -6.81 -6.30
CA LEU A 109 -1.85 -6.71 -7.70
C LEU A 109 -2.60 -7.76 -8.54
N PRO A 110 -3.48 -7.35 -9.46
CA PRO A 110 -4.23 -8.29 -10.29
C PRO A 110 -3.37 -8.88 -11.43
N LEU A 111 -3.72 -10.10 -11.86
CA LEU A 111 -3.05 -10.90 -12.89
C LEU A 111 -3.00 -10.29 -14.31
N GLY A 112 -3.47 -9.07 -14.49
CA GLY A 112 -3.45 -8.38 -15.78
C GLY A 112 -3.21 -6.88 -15.61
N ALA A 113 -2.54 -6.49 -14.53
CA ALA A 113 -2.15 -5.11 -14.34
C ALA A 113 -1.16 -4.71 -15.46
N THR A 114 -1.53 -3.72 -16.26
CA THR A 114 -0.60 -3.09 -17.20
C THR A 114 0.51 -2.38 -16.43
N GLU A 115 1.69 -2.24 -17.03
CA GLU A 115 2.81 -1.53 -16.44
C GLU A 115 2.41 -0.12 -15.97
N ASP A 116 1.65 0.61 -16.80
CA ASP A 116 1.06 1.91 -16.48
C ASP A 116 0.21 1.91 -15.20
N ARG A 117 -0.54 0.82 -14.94
CA ARG A 117 -1.35 0.70 -13.72
C ARG A 117 -0.49 0.39 -12.50
N VAL A 118 0.64 -0.31 -12.68
CA VAL A 118 1.55 -0.69 -11.60
C VAL A 118 2.46 0.46 -11.22
N CYS A 119 3.21 0.97 -12.20
CA CYS A 119 4.21 2.04 -12.05
C CYS A 119 3.57 3.43 -11.99
N GLY A 120 2.40 3.60 -12.61
CA GLY A 120 1.79 4.90 -12.85
C GLY A 120 1.99 5.35 -14.30
N THR A 121 1.23 6.35 -14.72
CA THR A 121 1.27 6.88 -16.09
C THR A 121 1.38 8.41 -16.09
N ILE A 122 1.72 8.98 -17.23
CA ILE A 122 1.76 10.44 -17.43
C ILE A 122 0.57 10.82 -18.31
N ASP A 123 -0.26 11.74 -17.83
CA ASP A 123 -1.35 12.31 -18.62
C ASP A 123 -0.78 13.29 -19.65
N ILE A 124 -0.59 12.78 -20.87
CA ILE A 124 -0.02 13.53 -22.00
C ILE A 124 -0.95 14.66 -22.45
N GLU A 125 -2.27 14.48 -22.36
CA GLU A 125 -3.23 15.50 -22.79
C GLU A 125 -3.13 16.75 -21.91
N LYS A 126 -3.08 16.58 -20.59
CA LYS A 126 -2.82 17.68 -19.66
C LYS A 126 -1.42 18.26 -19.83
N ALA A 127 -0.41 17.42 -20.04
CA ALA A 127 0.96 17.89 -20.24
C ALA A 127 1.10 18.79 -21.50
N LEU A 128 0.38 18.47 -22.57
CA LEU A 128 0.40 19.24 -23.81
C LEU A 128 -0.52 20.47 -23.79
N THR A 129 -1.69 20.37 -23.16
CA THR A 129 -2.70 21.45 -23.16
C THR A 129 -2.44 22.49 -22.08
N GLU A 130 -2.12 22.05 -20.87
CA GLU A 130 -1.94 22.90 -19.69
C GLU A 130 -0.47 23.18 -19.38
N GLY A 131 0.46 22.46 -20.02
CA GLY A 131 1.90 22.58 -19.77
C GLY A 131 2.33 22.00 -18.42
N VAL A 132 1.43 21.31 -17.71
CA VAL A 132 1.65 20.75 -16.37
C VAL A 132 1.93 19.25 -16.48
N LYS A 133 3.03 18.78 -15.89
CA LYS A 133 3.32 17.35 -15.78
C LYS A 133 2.34 16.70 -14.80
N ALA A 134 1.23 16.16 -15.32
CA ALA A 134 0.26 15.42 -14.52
C ALA A 134 0.66 13.93 -14.51
N PHE A 135 1.20 13.47 -13.38
CA PHE A 135 1.49 12.05 -13.15
C PHE A 135 0.34 11.40 -12.39
N GLU A 136 -0.13 10.25 -12.88
CA GLU A 136 -1.14 9.44 -12.21
C GLU A 136 -0.45 8.30 -11.43
N PRO A 137 -0.57 8.28 -10.10
CA PRO A 137 0.09 7.28 -9.26
C PRO A 137 -0.48 5.88 -9.48
N GLY A 138 0.42 4.92 -9.72
CA GLY A 138 0.09 3.50 -9.88
C GLY A 138 -0.18 2.77 -8.56
N LEU A 139 -0.31 1.45 -8.64
CA LEU A 139 -0.50 0.58 -7.48
C LEU A 139 0.71 0.61 -6.52
N LEU A 140 1.92 0.77 -7.04
CA LEU A 140 3.13 0.86 -6.21
C LEU A 140 3.15 2.09 -5.31
N ALA A 141 2.68 3.23 -5.82
CA ALA A 141 2.56 4.45 -5.03
C ALA A 141 1.60 4.25 -3.84
N LYS A 142 0.46 3.60 -4.08
CA LYS A 142 -0.54 3.28 -3.06
C LYS A 142 -0.05 2.25 -2.05
N ALA A 143 0.79 1.32 -2.48
CA ALA A 143 1.39 0.30 -1.61
C ALA A 143 2.58 0.83 -0.80
N ASN A 144 3.04 2.07 -1.04
CA ASN A 144 4.19 2.62 -0.33
C ASN A 144 3.94 2.62 1.18
N ARG A 145 4.96 2.20 1.93
CA ARG A 145 4.93 1.97 3.40
C ARG A 145 3.83 1.00 3.85
N GLY A 146 3.37 0.12 2.96
CA GLY A 146 2.49 -0.98 3.29
C GLY A 146 2.87 -2.28 2.62
N ILE A 147 1.86 -3.05 2.22
CA ILE A 147 2.02 -4.42 1.72
C ILE A 147 1.46 -4.49 0.31
N LEU A 148 2.29 -4.96 -0.63
CA LEU A 148 1.88 -5.33 -1.98
C LEU A 148 1.71 -6.85 -2.05
N TYR A 149 0.47 -7.31 -2.23
CA TYR A 149 0.17 -8.72 -2.44
C TYR A 149 0.06 -9.03 -3.92
N VAL A 150 0.70 -10.11 -4.35
CA VAL A 150 0.64 -10.60 -5.72
C VAL A 150 0.08 -12.01 -5.68
N ASP A 151 -1.11 -12.21 -6.24
CA ASP A 151 -1.67 -13.54 -6.41
C ASP A 151 -1.16 -14.17 -7.71
N GLU A 152 -0.92 -15.48 -7.70
CA GLU A 152 -0.54 -16.25 -8.90
C GLU A 152 0.66 -15.63 -9.66
N VAL A 153 1.74 -15.29 -8.94
CA VAL A 153 2.96 -14.65 -9.50
C VAL A 153 3.58 -15.38 -10.69
N ASN A 154 3.31 -16.68 -10.83
CA ASN A 154 3.77 -17.51 -11.95
C ASN A 154 3.04 -17.25 -13.28
N LEU A 155 1.97 -16.46 -13.26
CA LEU A 155 1.18 -16.08 -14.43
C LEU A 155 1.33 -14.60 -14.82
N LEU A 156 2.18 -13.87 -14.08
CA LEU A 156 2.51 -12.46 -14.32
C LEU A 156 3.56 -12.29 -15.41
#